data_AF-A0AAW4RUC3-F1
#
_entry.id   AF-A0AAW4RUC3-F1
#
_cell.length_a   1.000
_cell.length_b   1.000
_cell.length_c   1.000
_cell.angle_alpha   90.00
_cell.angle_beta   90.00
_cell.angle_gamma   90.00
#
_symmetry.space_group_name_H-M   'P 1'
#
loop_
_entity.id
_entity.type
_entity.pdbx_description
1 polymer ?
#
loop_
_entity_poly.entity_id
_entity_poly.type
_entity_poly.pdbx_seq_one_letter_code
_entity_poly.pdbx_strand_id
1 'polypeptide(L)' 'MLKPDDCRKLAEQYRARANDATSAKRLANVLLSVSNAYLALASQLELLASVEHQEHARRAGRNVQG' A
#
# COMPACT_ATOMS: atom_id res chain seq x y z
N MET A 1 -6.96 10.83 -0.62
CA MET A 1 -5.70 10.11 -0.30
C MET A 1 -5.98 8.63 -0.51
N LEU A 2 -5.16 7.91 -1.29
CA LEU A 2 -5.34 6.45 -1.45
C LEU A 2 -5.18 5.78 -0.07
N LYS A 3 -6.09 4.87 0.30
CA LYS A 3 -5.93 4.08 1.51
C LYS A 3 -5.11 2.81 1.22
N PRO A 4 -4.48 2.18 2.23
CA PRO A 4 -3.81 0.89 2.06
C PRO A 4 -4.71 -0.18 1.43
N ASP A 5 -6.00 -0.18 1.81
CA ASP A 5 -7.00 -1.11 1.27
C ASP A 5 -7.26 -0.88 -0.24
N ASP A 6 -7.34 0.39 -0.68
CA ASP A 6 -7.49 0.73 -2.10
C ASP A 6 -6.27 0.28 -2.91
N CYS A 7 -5.06 0.40 -2.34
CA CYS A 7 -3.83 -0.07 -2.96
C CYS A 7 -3.85 -1.60 -3.14
N ARG A 8 -4.29 -2.36 -2.13
CA ARG A 8 -4.41 -3.82 -2.20
C ARG A 8 -5.41 -4.25 -3.27
N LYS A 9 -6.59 -3.61 -3.31
CA LYS A 9 -7.61 -3.86 -4.34
C LYS A 9 -7.07 -3.61 -5.75
N LEU A 10 -6.35 -2.51 -5.96
CA LEU A 10 -5.73 -2.24 -7.26
C LEU A 10 -4.66 -3.28 -7.60
N ALA A 11 -3.82 -3.67 -6.65
CA ALA A 11 -2.83 -4.72 -6.86
C ALA A 11 -3.48 -6.04 -7.29
N GLU A 12 -4.55 -6.46 -6.62
CA GLU A 12 -5.31 -7.66 -6.98
C GLU A 12 -5.90 -7.58 -8.38
N GLN A 13 -6.46 -6.45 -8.78
CA GLN A 13 -7.00 -6.24 -10.13
C GLN A 13 -5.90 -6.33 -11.19
N TYR A 14 -4.74 -5.70 -10.98
CA TYR A 14 -3.62 -5.78 -11.93
C TYR A 14 -3.02 -7.19 -11.99
N ARG A 15 -2.93 -7.89 -10.86
CA ARG A 15 -2.48 -9.29 -10.81
C ARG A 15 -3.45 -10.22 -11.53
N ALA A 16 -4.76 -10.04 -11.34
CA ALA A 16 -5.79 -10.81 -12.05
C ALA A 16 -5.67 -10.62 -13.57
N ARG A 17 -5.51 -9.36 -14.01
CA ARG A 17 -5.28 -9.05 -15.44
C ARG A 17 -3.98 -9.64 -15.97
N ALA A 18 -2.92 -9.68 -15.16
CA ALA A 18 -1.65 -10.27 -15.56
C ALA A 18 -1.73 -11.79 -15.78
N ASN A 19 -2.59 -12.46 -15.01
CA ASN A 19 -2.83 -13.90 -15.07
C ASN A 19 -3.89 -14.29 -16.11
N ASP A 20 -4.49 -13.32 -16.80
CA ASP A 20 -5.43 -13.60 -17.87
C ASP A 20 -4.71 -14.34 -19.01
N ALA A 21 -5.26 -15.48 -19.43
CA ALA A 21 -4.64 -16.36 -20.42
C ALA A 21 -4.45 -15.72 -21.80
N THR A 22 -5.14 -14.60 -22.07
CA THR A 22 -5.01 -13.86 -23.34
C THR A 22 -3.95 -12.75 -23.28
N SER A 23 -3.37 -12.48 -22.11
CA SER A 23 -2.40 -11.40 -21.93
C SER A 23 -1.05 -11.74 -22.57
N ALA A 24 -0.57 -10.84 -23.42
CA ALA A 24 0.81 -10.90 -23.92
C ALA A 24 1.81 -10.87 -22.77
N LYS A 25 2.87 -11.69 -22.83
CA LYS A 25 3.89 -11.83 -21.76
C LYS A 25 4.47 -10.48 -21.29
N ARG A 26 4.71 -9.55 -22.23
CA ARG A 26 5.21 -8.21 -21.90
C ARG A 26 4.21 -7.41 -21.07
N LEU A 27 2.93 -7.47 -21.42
CA LEU A 27 1.86 -6.79 -20.69
C LEU A 27 1.69 -7.40 -19.29
N ALA A 28 1.68 -8.74 -19.19
CA ALA A 28 1.61 -9.44 -17.92
C ALA A 28 2.74 -9.01 -16.96
N ASN A 29 3.98 -8.90 -17.45
CA ASN A 29 5.11 -8.44 -16.64
C ASN A 29 4.91 -7.00 -16.12
N VAL A 30 4.42 -6.09 -16.97
CA VAL A 30 4.15 -4.71 -16.55
C VAL A 30 3.04 -4.68 -15.50
N LEU A 31 1.96 -5.43 -15.72
CA LEU A 31 0.84 -5.53 -14.77
C LEU A 31 1.30 -6.09 -13.40
N LEU A 32 2.18 -7.09 -13.38
CA LEU A 32 2.78 -7.60 -12.15
C LEU A 32 3.66 -6.57 -11.45
N SER A 33 4.47 -5.82 -12.21
CA SER A 33 5.29 -4.74 -11.65
C SER A 33 4.43 -3.66 -11.00
N VAL A 34 3.34 -3.25 -11.66
CA VAL A 34 2.37 -2.29 -11.13
C VAL A 34 1.67 -2.84 -9.88
N SER A 35 1.23 -4.10 -9.91
CA SER A 35 0.65 -4.78 -8.74
C SER A 35 1.59 -4.72 -7.54
N ASN A 36 2.87 -5.05 -7.74
CA ASN A 36 3.85 -5.04 -6.66
C ASN A 36 4.12 -3.63 -6.12
N ALA A 37 4.11 -2.61 -6.98
CA ALA A 37 4.25 -1.22 -6.54
C ALA A 37 3.09 -0.79 -5.62
N TYR A 38 1.86 -1.17 -5.96
CA TYR A 38 0.70 -0.89 -5.09
C TYR A 38 0.77 -1.65 -3.75
N LEU A 39 1.25 -2.90 -3.72
CA LEU A 39 1.46 -3.62 -2.47
C LEU A 39 2.52 -2.96 -1.59
N ALA A 40 3.62 -2.50 -2.19
CA ALA A 40 4.66 -1.77 -1.47
C ALA A 40 4.12 -0.45 -0.89
N LEU A 41 3.34 0.29 -1.68
CA LEU A 41 2.70 1.53 -1.24
C LEU A 41 1.72 1.30 -0.08
N ALA A 42 0.92 0.22 -0.13
CA ALA A 42 0.01 -0.14 0.97
C ALA A 42 0.77 -0.30 2.29
N SER A 43 1.87 -1.06 2.27
CA SER A 43 2.73 -1.29 3.44
C SER A 43 3.36 0.01 3.96
N GLN A 44 3.82 0.89 3.06
CA GLN A 44 4.37 2.19 3.44
C GLN A 44 3.33 3.10 4.10
N LEU A 45 2.09 3.09 3.61
CA LEU A 45 1.00 3.87 4.20
C LEU A 45 0.59 3.34 5.58
N GLU A 46 0.60 2.02 5.78
CA GLU A 46 0.39 1.41 7.11
C GLU A 46 1.50 1.78 8.10
N LEU A 47 2.75 1.73 7.64
CA LEU A 47 3.89 2.16 8.45
C LEU A 47 3.78 3.64 8.83
N LEU A 48 3.44 4.51 7.86
CA LEU A 48 3.24 5.94 8.11
C LEU A 48 2.17 6.17 9.18
N ALA A 49 1.00 5.55 9.04
CA ALA A 49 -0.08 5.67 10.02
C ALA A 49 0.34 5.19 11.42
N SER A 50 1.11 4.09 11.49
CA SER A 50 1.68 3.60 12.75
C SER A 50 2.64 4.59 13.40
N VAL A 51 3.55 5.19 12.61
CA VAL A 51 4.52 6.17 13.09
C VAL A 51 3.81 7.45 13.54
N GLU A 52 2.85 7.95 12.77
CA GLU A 52 2.04 9.10 13.15
C GLU A 52 1.32 8.87 14.49
N HIS A 53 0.71 7.69 14.66
CA HIS A 53 0.07 7.32 15.92
C HIS A 53 1.05 7.33 17.11
N GLN A 54 2.23 6.75 16.94
CA GLN A 54 3.27 6.74 17.98
C GLN A 54 3.75 8.16 18.34
N GLU A 55 3.93 9.02 17.35
CA GLU A 55 4.36 10.41 17.57
C GLU A 55 3.27 11.23 18.27
N HIS A 56 2.00 11.03 17.91
CA HIS A 56 0.87 11.66 18.60
C HIS A 56 0.79 11.21 20.07
N ALA A 57 0.91 9.91 20.34
CA ALA A 57 0.92 9.37 21.71
C ALA A 57 2.10 9.95 22.53
N ARG A 58 3.28 10.07 21.93
CA ARG A 58 4.46 10.70 22.58
C ARG A 58 4.27 12.17 22.90
N ARG A 59 3.58 12.92 22.05
CA ARG A 59 3.27 14.34 22.31
C ARG A 59 2.24 14.49 23.42
N ALA A 60 1.19 13.67 23.40
CA ALA A 60 0.17 13.67 24.44
C ALA A 60 0.76 13.33 25.83
N GLY A 61 1.61 12.31 25.93
CA GLY A 61 2.25 11.92 27.20
C GLY A 61 3.20 12.97 27.77
N ARG A 62 3.80 13.83 26.93
CA ARG A 62 4.66 14.94 27.38
C ARG A 62 3.88 16.09 28.03
N ASN A 63 2.65 16.33 27.59
CA ASN A 63 1.81 17.43 28.12
C ASN A 63 1.14 17.09 29.46
N VAL A 64 1.22 15.85 29.94
CA VAL A 64 0.63 15.42 31.24
C VAL A 64 1.66 15.51 32.38
N GLN A 65 2.95 15.70 32.07
CA GLN A 65 4.05 15.80 33.05
C GLN A 65 4.62 17.22 33.18
N GLY A 66 3.97 18.23 32.57
CA GLY A 66 4.35 19.65 32.66
C GLY A 66 3.42 20.43 33.56
#